data_AF-A0A7W0WSV6-F1
#
_entry.id   AF-A0A7W0WSV6-F1
#
_cell.length_a   1.000
_cell.length_b   1.000
_cell.length_c   1.000
_cell.angle_alpha   90.00
_cell.angle_beta   90.00
_cell.angle_gamma   90.00
#
_symmetry.space_group_name_H-M   'P 1'
#
loop_
_entity.id
_entity.type
_entity.pdbx_description
1 polymer ?
#
loop_
_entity_poly.entity_id
_entity_poly.type
_entity_poly.pdbx_seq_one_letter_code
_entity_poly.pdbx_strand_id
1 'polypeptide(L)'
;MYLKAMLVCDDVRVELGGTITLVGVHNERLSVPPGEGPIRIAKLMFVAIVGGLEGVESVAFRQRIRELSELNLGAGPLQQEPHDPRADEHNFVFGDAPMVFPGVGTYEVALDVEAAGRRATYTCTFKVERR
;
A
#
# COMPACT_ATOMS: atom_id res chain seq x y z
N MET A 1 -15.02 13.39 -16.82
CA MET A 1 -13.82 12.57 -17.07
C MET A 1 -13.37 12.01 -15.73
N TYR A 2 -13.15 10.70 -15.61
CA TYR A 2 -12.70 10.10 -14.34
C TYR A 2 -11.21 9.76 -14.41
N LEU A 3 -10.43 10.22 -13.42
CA LEU A 3 -9.03 9.86 -13.30
C LEU A 3 -8.93 8.36 -12.94
N LYS A 4 -8.14 7.62 -13.71
CA LYS A 4 -7.61 6.30 -13.30
C LYS A 4 -6.17 6.55 -12.87
N ALA A 5 -5.81 6.19 -11.65
CA ALA A 5 -4.44 6.29 -11.16
C ALA A 5 -3.97 4.90 -10.69
N MET A 6 -2.76 4.54 -11.08
CA MET A 6 -2.03 3.46 -10.43
C MET A 6 -0.94 4.16 -9.64
N LEU A 7 -1.03 4.12 -8.31
CA LEU A 7 0.04 4.59 -7.45
C LEU A 7 0.91 3.38 -7.14
N VAL A 8 1.84 3.11 -8.05
CA VAL A 8 2.89 2.14 -7.76
C VAL A 8 3.72 2.75 -6.64
N CYS A 9 3.49 2.30 -5.42
CA CYS A 9 4.53 2.28 -4.40
C CYS A 9 5.59 1.32 -4.94
N ASP A 10 6.63 1.84 -5.60
CA ASP A 10 7.72 1.00 -6.09
C ASP A 10 8.31 0.23 -4.91
N ASP A 11 8.20 -1.10 -4.98
CA ASP A 11 8.82 -2.09 -4.12
C ASP A 11 8.87 -1.74 -2.63
N VAL A 12 7.72 -1.91 -1.96
CA VAL A 12 7.70 -2.29 -0.53
C VAL A 12 8.27 -3.72 -0.43
N ARG A 13 9.60 -3.84 -0.64
CA ARG A 13 10.39 -5.08 -0.52
C ARG A 13 10.69 -5.35 0.95
N VAL A 14 10.01 -6.36 1.48
CA VAL A 14 10.00 -6.67 2.92
C VAL A 14 10.71 -7.98 3.15
N GLU A 15 11.97 -7.96 3.59
CA GLU A 15 12.66 -9.18 4.01
C GLU A 15 12.45 -9.47 5.50
N LEU A 16 11.87 -10.63 5.80
CA LEU A 16 11.76 -11.15 7.17
C LEU A 16 13.01 -11.95 7.56
N GLY A 17 14.21 -11.39 7.41
CA GLY A 17 15.48 -12.13 7.56
C GLY A 17 16.69 -11.33 8.02
N GLY A 18 16.92 -10.13 7.44
CA GLY A 18 17.93 -9.19 7.91
C GLY A 18 19.16 -8.95 7.02
N THR A 19 18.99 -8.86 5.69
CA THR A 19 20.00 -8.28 4.78
C THR A 19 19.33 -7.24 3.86
N ILE A 20 20.03 -6.22 3.32
CA ILE A 20 19.41 -4.97 2.78
C ILE A 20 19.98 -4.57 1.40
N THR A 21 19.17 -4.09 0.42
CA THR A 21 19.44 -3.09 -0.70
C THR A 21 18.39 -3.19 -1.85
N LEU A 22 17.98 -2.19 -2.69
CA LEU A 22 17.76 -0.72 -2.64
C LEU A 22 17.19 -0.21 -4.03
N VAL A 23 16.54 1.00 -4.08
CA VAL A 23 16.29 1.91 -5.26
C VAL A 23 15.02 1.77 -6.13
N GLY A 24 14.18 2.83 -6.22
CA GLY A 24 13.14 3.06 -7.26
C GLY A 24 12.09 4.14 -6.88
N VAL A 25 11.55 4.95 -7.82
CA VAL A 25 10.58 6.05 -7.55
C VAL A 25 9.67 6.42 -8.76
N HIS A 26 8.33 6.44 -8.62
CA HIS A 26 7.48 7.65 -8.84
C HIS A 26 5.97 7.56 -8.46
N ASN A 27 5.59 8.11 -7.30
CA ASN A 27 4.54 9.17 -7.18
C ASN A 27 4.32 9.60 -5.70
N GLU A 28 5.18 10.48 -5.18
CA GLU A 28 4.92 11.22 -3.93
C GLU A 28 3.68 12.13 -4.01
N ARG A 29 3.11 12.32 -5.21
CA ARG A 29 2.07 13.32 -5.50
C ARG A 29 1.05 12.77 -6.49
N LEU A 30 -0.21 12.78 -6.08
CA LEU A 30 -1.36 12.67 -6.97
C LEU A 30 -1.85 14.08 -7.30
N SER A 31 -1.59 14.53 -8.53
CA SER A 31 -2.16 15.77 -9.06
C SER A 31 -3.54 15.54 -9.66
N VAL A 32 -4.55 16.30 -9.21
CA VAL A 32 -5.92 16.25 -9.72
C VAL A 32 -6.38 17.61 -10.28
N PRO A 33 -7.43 17.66 -11.13
CA PRO A 33 -7.94 18.91 -11.69
C PRO A 33 -8.36 19.94 -10.62
N PRO A 34 -8.41 21.24 -10.99
CA PRO A 34 -8.82 22.29 -10.07
C PRO A 34 -10.31 22.18 -9.72
N GLY A 35 -10.68 22.68 -8.55
CA GLY A 35 -12.05 22.63 -8.01
C GLY A 35 -12.06 22.75 -6.48
N GLU A 36 -13.20 22.43 -5.88
CA GLU A 36 -13.40 22.38 -4.42
C GLU A 36 -14.06 21.05 -4.00
N GLY A 37 -14.05 20.72 -2.71
CA GLY A 37 -14.67 19.51 -2.15
C GLY A 37 -13.89 18.20 -2.38
N PRO A 38 -14.56 17.03 -2.25
CA PRO A 38 -13.92 15.71 -2.30
C PRO A 38 -13.31 15.36 -3.67
N ILE A 39 -12.22 14.59 -3.64
CA ILE A 39 -11.45 14.19 -4.80
C ILE A 39 -11.69 12.70 -5.07
N ARG A 40 -12.34 12.37 -6.20
CA ARG A 40 -12.70 11.00 -6.57
C ARG A 40 -11.81 10.45 -7.68
N ILE A 41 -11.13 9.34 -7.40
CA ILE A 41 -10.39 8.54 -8.38
C ILE A 41 -11.21 7.29 -8.69
N ALA A 42 -11.35 6.92 -9.97
CA ALA A 42 -12.14 5.75 -10.36
C ALA A 42 -11.51 4.43 -9.90
N LYS A 43 -10.18 4.37 -9.88
CA LYS A 43 -9.36 3.29 -9.33
C LYS A 43 -8.06 3.89 -8.82
N LEU A 44 -7.66 3.53 -7.60
CA LEU A 44 -6.32 3.78 -7.07
C LEU A 44 -5.75 2.43 -6.63
N MET A 45 -4.75 1.92 -7.36
CA MET A 45 -4.07 0.66 -7.05
C MET A 45 -2.68 0.93 -6.47
N PHE A 46 -2.24 0.04 -5.59
CA PHE A 46 -0.95 -0.04 -4.90
C PHE A 46 -0.35 -1.43 -5.14
N VAL A 47 0.97 -1.52 -5.10
CA VAL A 47 1.73 -2.77 -5.24
C VAL A 47 2.73 -2.86 -4.09
N ALA A 48 2.96 -4.06 -3.57
CA ALA A 48 3.97 -4.37 -2.55
C ALA A 48 4.51 -5.79 -2.76
N ILE A 49 5.76 -6.06 -2.37
CA ILE A 49 6.42 -7.35 -2.63
C ILE A 49 7.11 -7.84 -1.34
N VAL A 50 6.57 -8.84 -0.65
CA VAL A 50 7.24 -9.37 0.55
C VAL A 50 8.25 -10.44 0.13
N GLY A 51 9.50 -10.32 0.57
CA GLY A 51 10.62 -11.23 0.25
C GLY A 51 11.09 -12.04 1.47
N GLY A 52 12.03 -12.96 1.28
CA GLY A 52 12.50 -13.84 2.36
C GLY A 52 11.44 -14.85 2.81
N LEU A 53 10.61 -15.34 1.87
CA LEU A 53 9.47 -16.23 2.13
C LEU A 53 9.69 -17.69 1.68
N GLU A 54 10.91 -18.09 1.32
CA GLU A 54 11.20 -19.50 1.02
C GLU A 54 10.79 -20.42 2.19
N GLY A 55 10.03 -21.48 1.89
CA GLY A 55 9.46 -22.40 2.87
C GLY A 55 8.17 -21.93 3.55
N VAL A 56 7.63 -20.75 3.22
CA VAL A 56 6.36 -20.24 3.76
C VAL A 56 5.19 -20.67 2.87
N GLU A 57 4.12 -21.24 3.45
CA GLU A 57 2.94 -21.70 2.69
C GLU A 57 1.82 -20.66 2.58
N SER A 58 1.80 -19.65 3.46
CA SER A 58 0.78 -18.59 3.45
C SER A 58 1.29 -17.30 4.07
N VAL A 59 0.76 -16.17 3.58
CA VAL A 59 1.01 -14.84 4.13
C VAL A 59 -0.32 -14.20 4.51
N ALA A 60 -0.39 -13.64 5.72
CA ALA A 60 -1.49 -12.80 6.14
C ALA A 60 -1.15 -11.32 5.90
N PHE A 61 -2.10 -10.53 5.43
CA PHE A 61 -1.88 -9.10 5.17
C PHE A 61 -3.11 -8.25 5.46
N ARG A 62 -2.92 -6.93 5.56
CA ARG A 62 -3.98 -5.94 5.73
C ARG A 62 -3.50 -4.56 5.29
N GLN A 63 -4.07 -4.01 4.22
CA GLN A 63 -3.86 -2.61 3.88
C GLN A 63 -4.80 -1.66 4.63
N ARG A 64 -4.40 -0.38 4.72
CA ARG A 64 -5.25 0.78 5.03
C ARG A 64 -4.71 2.00 4.30
N ILE A 65 -5.60 2.93 3.92
CA ILE A 65 -5.24 4.29 3.48
C ILE A 65 -5.96 5.25 4.41
N ARG A 66 -5.27 6.28 4.90
CA ARG A 66 -5.82 7.29 5.82
C ARG A 66 -5.18 8.65 5.61
N GLU A 67 -5.83 9.71 6.08
CA GLU A 67 -5.13 11.00 6.19
C GLU A 67 -4.11 10.92 7.34
N LEU A 68 -2.91 11.50 7.18
CA LEU A 68 -1.87 11.43 8.21
C LEU A 68 -2.27 12.14 9.53
N SER A 69 -3.26 13.03 9.45
CA SER A 69 -3.88 13.73 10.58
C SER A 69 -4.87 12.88 11.38
N GLU A 70 -5.34 11.74 10.85
CA GLU A 70 -6.36 10.91 11.48
C GLU A 70 -5.78 9.94 12.51
N LEU A 71 -6.42 9.91 13.69
CA LEU A 71 -6.16 8.95 14.76
C LEU A 71 -6.33 7.52 14.24
N ASN A 72 -5.42 6.64 14.63
CA ASN A 72 -5.36 5.25 14.15
C ASN A 72 -6.51 4.41 14.77
N LEU A 73 -7.70 4.50 14.17
CA LEU A 73 -8.81 3.61 14.48
C LEU A 73 -8.42 2.19 14.04
N GLY A 74 -8.43 1.24 14.98
CA GLY A 74 -7.87 -0.10 14.81
C GLY A 74 -8.42 -0.80 13.57
N ALA A 75 -7.53 -1.19 12.66
CA ALA A 75 -7.92 -1.86 11.42
C ALA A 75 -8.47 -3.29 11.65
N GLY A 76 -9.27 -3.80 10.71
CA GLY A 76 -9.95 -5.10 10.76
C GLY A 76 -9.02 -6.33 10.77
N PRO A 77 -9.51 -7.57 10.65
CA PRO A 77 -8.65 -8.76 10.65
C PRO A 77 -7.63 -8.77 9.50
N LEU A 78 -6.55 -9.55 9.65
CA LEU A 78 -5.65 -9.88 8.53
C LEU A 78 -6.37 -10.84 7.57
N GLN A 79 -6.24 -10.61 6.27
CA GLN A 79 -6.64 -11.53 5.21
C GLN A 79 -5.50 -12.53 4.96
N GLN A 80 -5.80 -13.82 4.84
CA GLN A 80 -4.83 -14.87 4.53
C GLN A 80 -4.80 -15.16 3.03
N GLU A 81 -3.61 -15.23 2.43
CA GLU A 81 -3.40 -15.63 1.04
C GLU A 81 -2.35 -16.76 0.94
N PRO A 82 -2.54 -17.75 0.03
CA PRO A 82 -1.61 -18.84 -0.18
C PRO A 82 -0.35 -18.34 -0.90
N HIS A 83 0.82 -18.87 -0.51
CA HIS A 83 2.11 -18.57 -1.11
C HIS A 83 2.72 -19.83 -1.74
N ASP A 84 3.56 -19.70 -2.78
CA ASP A 84 4.36 -20.84 -3.26
C ASP A 84 5.62 -20.93 -2.37
N PRO A 85 5.80 -21.99 -1.56
CA PRO A 85 6.95 -22.11 -0.66
C PRO A 85 8.30 -22.23 -1.39
N ARG A 86 8.32 -22.29 -2.72
CA ARG A 86 9.55 -22.24 -3.55
C ARG A 86 9.84 -20.84 -4.12
N ALA A 87 8.94 -19.88 -3.92
CA ALA A 87 9.16 -18.49 -4.26
C ALA A 87 9.68 -17.75 -3.02
N ASP A 88 10.70 -16.93 -3.20
CA ASP A 88 11.16 -16.01 -2.15
C ASP A 88 10.21 -14.81 -1.98
N GLU A 89 9.51 -14.43 -3.04
CA GLU A 89 8.74 -13.19 -3.15
C GLU A 89 7.22 -13.43 -3.30
N HIS A 90 6.40 -12.66 -2.57
CA HIS A 90 4.95 -12.62 -2.66
C HIS A 90 4.45 -11.22 -3.05
N ASN A 91 3.68 -11.13 -4.14
CA ASN A 91 3.21 -9.87 -4.72
C ASN A 91 1.78 -9.52 -4.28
N PHE A 92 1.63 -8.43 -3.54
CA PHE A 92 0.33 -7.86 -3.16
C PHE A 92 -0.06 -6.76 -4.15
N VAL A 93 -1.25 -6.87 -4.75
CA VAL A 93 -1.84 -5.81 -5.57
C VAL A 93 -3.20 -5.45 -5.00
N PHE A 94 -3.30 -4.29 -4.36
CA PHE A 94 -4.49 -3.85 -3.63
C PHE A 94 -4.89 -2.43 -4.00
N GLY A 95 -6.15 -2.06 -3.77
CA GLY A 95 -6.60 -0.72 -4.12
C GLY A 95 -8.09 -0.51 -4.04
N ASP A 96 -8.48 0.76 -3.94
CA ASP A 96 -9.86 1.19 -3.79
C ASP A 96 -10.44 1.69 -5.13
N ALA A 97 -11.68 1.29 -5.40
CA ALA A 97 -12.39 1.55 -6.64
C ALA A 97 -13.89 1.81 -6.38
N PRO A 98 -14.34 3.08 -6.24
CA PRO A 98 -13.56 4.32 -6.32
C PRO A 98 -12.83 4.65 -5.01
N MET A 99 -11.65 5.26 -5.13
CA MET A 99 -11.03 5.94 -3.99
C MET A 99 -11.57 7.37 -3.89
N VAL A 100 -11.88 7.83 -2.67
CA VAL A 100 -12.36 9.18 -2.40
C VAL A 100 -11.53 9.80 -1.28
N PHE A 101 -10.86 10.90 -1.59
CA PHE A 101 -10.14 11.72 -0.62
C PHE A 101 -11.01 12.92 -0.19
N PRO A 102 -11.09 13.28 1.10
CA PRO A 102 -11.89 14.42 1.56
C PRO A 102 -11.39 15.76 0.98
N GLY A 103 -10.09 15.89 0.74
CA GLY A 103 -9.49 17.09 0.13
C GLY A 103 -8.03 16.89 -0.28
N VAL A 104 -7.35 18.01 -0.56
CA VAL A 104 -5.88 18.02 -0.71
C VAL A 104 -5.23 17.80 0.66
N GLY A 105 -4.10 17.10 0.71
CA GLY A 105 -3.49 16.71 1.98
C GLY A 105 -2.36 15.69 1.83
N THR A 106 -1.78 15.27 2.96
CA THR A 106 -0.82 14.15 3.01
C THR A 106 -1.51 12.92 3.58
N TYR A 107 -1.47 11.83 2.83
CA TYR A 107 -2.11 10.56 3.16
C TYR A 107 -1.04 9.50 3.38
N GLU A 108 -1.36 8.54 4.23
CA GLU A 108 -0.55 7.35 4.50
C GLU A 108 -1.26 6.13 3.94
N VAL A 109 -0.55 5.32 3.14
CA VAL A 109 -0.88 3.91 2.95
C VAL A 109 -0.06 3.09 3.93
N ALA A 110 -0.68 2.11 4.57
CA ALA A 110 0.01 1.16 5.43
C ALA A 110 -0.37 -0.28 5.08
N LEU A 111 0.60 -1.17 5.14
CA LEU A 111 0.45 -2.61 4.94
C LEU A 111 0.98 -3.32 6.19
N ASP A 112 0.10 -3.99 6.92
CA ASP A 112 0.51 -4.95 7.94
C ASP A 112 0.66 -6.33 7.27
N VAL A 113 1.72 -7.07 7.61
CA VAL A 113 2.03 -8.40 7.07
C VAL A 113 2.35 -9.35 8.22
N GLU A 114 1.92 -10.60 8.14
CA GLU A 114 2.30 -11.69 9.05
C GLU A 114 2.62 -12.97 8.27
N ALA A 115 3.83 -13.49 8.43
CA ALA A 115 4.32 -14.71 7.78
C ALA A 115 5.29 -15.46 8.72
N ALA A 116 5.25 -16.79 8.74
CA ALA A 116 6.06 -17.63 9.63
C ALA A 116 6.04 -17.20 11.12
N GLY A 117 4.90 -16.68 11.61
CA GLY A 117 4.75 -16.16 12.97
C GLY A 117 5.46 -14.82 13.25
N ARG A 118 6.07 -14.19 12.23
CA ARG A 118 6.64 -12.85 12.28
C ARG A 118 5.65 -11.85 11.73
N ARG A 119 5.48 -10.73 12.42
CA ARG A 119 4.59 -9.63 12.01
C ARG A 119 5.37 -8.33 11.82
N ALA A 120 5.02 -7.58 10.79
CA ALA A 120 5.56 -6.25 10.53
C ALA A 120 4.49 -5.31 9.95
N THR A 121 4.77 -4.01 10.01
CA THR A 121 3.92 -2.93 9.47
C THR A 121 4.79 -1.98 8.68
N TYR A 122 4.38 -1.72 7.44
CA TYR A 122 5.04 -0.81 6.51
C TYR A 122 4.13 0.37 6.23
N THR A 123 4.70 1.58 6.13
CA THR A 123 3.94 2.78 5.77
C THR A 123 4.65 3.56 4.68
N CYS A 124 3.88 4.17 3.79
CA CYS A 124 4.34 5.08 2.76
C CYS A 124 3.41 6.30 2.73
N THR A 125 3.95 7.50 2.56
CA THR A 125 3.16 8.73 2.49
C THR A 125 3.16 9.32 1.09
N PHE A 126 2.02 9.88 0.67
CA PHE A 126 1.85 10.56 -0.60
C PHE A 126 0.95 11.79 -0.42
N LYS A 127 1.14 12.79 -1.27
CA LYS A 127 0.33 14.02 -1.27
C LYS A 127 -0.76 13.94 -2.32
N VAL A 128 -1.93 14.48 -2.00
CA VAL A 128 -2.98 14.79 -2.98
C VAL A 128 -3.00 16.31 -3.16
N GLU A 129 -2.75 16.77 -4.38
CA GLU A 129 -2.57 18.17 -4.73
C GLU A 129 -3.49 18.54 -5.92
N ARG A 130 -3.98 19.78 -5.96
CA ARG A 130 -4.65 20.34 -7.16
C ARG A 130 -3.63 21.07 -8.04
N ARG A 131 -3.80 21.00 -9.35
CA ARG A 131 -3.09 21.84 -10.34
C ARG A 131 -4.05 22.79 -11.03
#